data_AF-A0A2T7Q991-F1
#
_entry.id   AF-A0A2T7Q991-F1
#
_cell.length_a   1.000
_cell.length_b   1.000
_cell.length_c   1.000
_cell.angle_alpha   90.00
_cell.angle_beta   90.00
_cell.angle_gamma   90.00
#
_symmetry.space_group_name_H-M   'P 1'
#
loop_
_entity.id
_entity.type
_entity.pdbx_description
1 polymer ?
#
loop_
_entity_poly.entity_id
_entity_poly.type
_entity_poly.pdbx_seq_one_letter_code
_entity_poly.pdbx_strand_id
1 'polypeptide(L)'
;MKYSQWTGVATAVLVMIACYLPWMEIPTLQKIVTGMDNAGTNLGKPAKLHLIFCVIAIAFYLIPKVWAKRANLIFCALGVAWAARNFLLYARCEMGTCPERKYGLYMVLFGSVIMLLAALFPDLKVVEKKEESL
;
A
#
# COMPACT_ATOMS: atom_id res chain seq x y z
N MET A 1 -6.87 10.51 -15.48
CA MET A 1 -7.45 11.66 -14.75
C MET A 1 -6.40 12.76 -14.63
N LYS A 2 -6.75 14.05 -14.81
CA LYS A 2 -5.79 15.18 -14.76
C LYS A 2 -4.95 15.28 -13.46
N TYR A 3 -5.33 14.54 -12.42
CA TYR A 3 -4.66 14.50 -11.12
C TYR A 3 -4.19 13.09 -10.69
N SER A 4 -4.10 12.11 -11.61
CA SER A 4 -3.85 10.70 -11.26
C SER A 4 -2.54 10.47 -10.47
N GLN A 5 -1.52 11.28 -10.72
CA GLN A 5 -0.24 11.21 -10.00
C GLN A 5 -0.40 11.67 -8.55
N TRP A 6 -1.08 12.80 -8.34
CA TRP A 6 -1.36 13.34 -7.01
C TRP A 6 -2.30 12.45 -6.20
N THR A 7 -3.31 11.86 -6.84
CA THR A 7 -4.17 10.88 -6.17
C THR A 7 -3.39 9.62 -5.78
N GLY A 8 -2.45 9.16 -6.61
CA GLY A 8 -1.57 8.04 -6.29
C GLY A 8 -0.67 8.32 -5.08
N VAL A 9 -0.04 9.50 -5.03
CA VAL A 9 0.78 9.94 -3.90
C VAL A 9 -0.05 10.09 -2.63
N ALA A 10 -1.20 10.78 -2.70
CA ALA A 10 -2.09 10.96 -1.54
C ALA A 10 -2.55 9.61 -0.96
N THR A 11 -2.91 8.67 -1.83
CA THR A 11 -3.32 7.32 -1.41
C THR A 11 -2.16 6.54 -0.80
N ALA A 12 -0.95 6.65 -1.35
CA ALA A 12 0.24 6.03 -0.78
C ALA A 12 0.52 6.55 0.64
N VAL A 13 0.41 7.85 0.86
CA VAL A 13 0.53 8.46 2.20
C VAL A 13 -0.56 7.94 3.14
N LEU A 14 -1.80 7.83 2.67
CA LEU A 14 -2.90 7.26 3.47
C LEU A 14 -2.59 5.81 3.89
N VAL A 15 -2.08 4.97 2.98
CA VAL A 15 -1.67 3.59 3.29
C VAL A 15 -0.54 3.55 4.32
N MET A 16 0.43 4.47 4.24
CA MET A 16 1.48 4.57 5.26
C MET A 16 0.91 4.89 6.65
N ILE A 17 -0.05 5.81 6.74
CA ILE A 17 -0.73 6.15 8.00
C ILE A 17 -1.55 4.95 8.49
N ALA A 18 -2.25 4.25 7.59
CA ALA A 18 -3.02 3.05 7.88
C ALA A 18 -2.19 1.89 8.44
N CYS A 19 -0.87 1.87 8.19
CA CYS A 19 0.04 0.90 8.80
C CYS A 19 0.23 1.07 10.31
N TYR A 20 0.01 2.27 10.84
CA TYR A 20 0.09 2.56 12.29
C TYR A 20 -1.26 2.43 13.01
N LEU A 21 -2.35 2.31 12.26
CA LEU A 21 -3.69 2.10 12.79
C LEU A 21 -3.88 0.67 13.29
N PRO A 22 -4.87 0.42 14.18
CA PRO A 22 -5.17 -0.93 14.66
C PRO A 22 -5.65 -1.80 13.50
N TRP A 23 -4.98 -2.94 13.30
CA TRP A 23 -5.32 -3.92 12.25
C TRP A 23 -6.18 -5.03 12.79
N MET A 24 -5.85 -5.52 13.98
CA MET A 24 -6.59 -6.56 14.66
C MET A 24 -6.59 -6.31 16.17
N GLU A 25 -7.59 -6.84 16.84
CA GLU A 25 -7.63 -6.96 18.29
C GLU A 25 -7.79 -8.43 18.66
N ILE A 26 -7.02 -8.88 19.66
CA ILE A 26 -7.14 -10.23 20.19
C ILE A 26 -8.02 -10.16 21.45
N PRO A 27 -9.28 -10.64 21.40
CA PRO A 27 -10.26 -10.42 22.48
C PRO A 27 -9.81 -11.00 23.83
N THR A 28 -9.15 -12.15 23.79
CA THR A 28 -8.70 -12.88 24.98
C THR A 28 -7.50 -12.24 25.68
N LEU A 29 -6.67 -11.52 24.95
CA LEU A 29 -5.46 -10.87 25.46
C LEU A 29 -5.64 -9.35 25.63
N GLN A 30 -6.77 -8.79 25.18
CA GLN A 30 -7.04 -7.34 25.11
C GLN A 30 -5.87 -6.55 24.48
N LYS A 31 -5.20 -7.19 23.51
CA LYS A 31 -4.04 -6.60 22.83
C LYS A 31 -4.45 -6.13 21.45
N ILE A 32 -4.10 -4.88 21.19
CA ILE A 32 -4.26 -4.25 19.88
C ILE A 32 -2.97 -4.47 19.10
N VAL A 33 -3.09 -5.09 17.95
CA VAL A 33 -1.98 -5.28 17.02
C VAL A 33 -2.14 -4.29 15.88
N THR A 34 -1.06 -3.57 15.61
CA THR A 34 -0.92 -2.67 14.47
C THR A 34 -0.04 -3.34 13.41
N GLY A 35 0.06 -2.76 12.22
CA GLY A 35 0.99 -3.29 11.21
C GLY A 35 2.47 -3.20 11.64
N MET A 36 2.79 -2.30 12.59
CA MET A 36 4.14 -2.01 13.06
C MET A 36 4.50 -2.72 14.38
N ASP A 37 3.52 -2.90 15.25
CA ASP A 37 3.67 -3.60 16.53
C ASP A 37 2.70 -4.77 16.64
N ASN A 38 3.28 -5.95 16.88
CA ASN A 38 2.58 -7.24 16.92
C ASN A 38 2.14 -7.64 18.33
N ALA A 39 2.34 -6.78 19.32
CA ALA A 39 1.93 -6.99 20.71
C ALA A 39 2.42 -8.33 21.31
N GLY A 40 3.54 -8.85 20.80
CA GLY A 40 4.16 -10.12 21.22
C GLY A 40 3.76 -11.36 20.41
N THR A 41 2.99 -11.22 19.31
CA THR A 41 2.65 -12.34 18.42
C THR A 41 3.74 -12.60 17.37
N ASN A 42 3.81 -13.85 16.87
CA ASN A 42 4.80 -14.27 15.87
C ASN A 42 4.40 -13.89 14.42
N LEU A 43 3.57 -12.86 14.25
CA LEU A 43 3.05 -12.41 12.94
C LEU A 43 4.09 -11.61 12.12
N GLY A 44 5.24 -11.26 12.72
CA GLY A 44 6.25 -10.40 12.07
C GLY A 44 5.73 -8.98 11.83
N LYS A 45 6.52 -8.02 11.35
CA LYS A 45 6.10 -6.61 11.19
C LYS A 45 5.69 -6.31 9.74
N PRO A 46 4.46 -6.64 9.29
CA PRO A 46 4.06 -6.57 7.88
C PRO A 46 4.01 -5.16 7.32
N ALA A 47 3.83 -4.13 8.16
CA ALA A 47 3.84 -2.74 7.71
C ALA A 47 5.16 -2.32 7.07
N LYS A 48 6.30 -2.88 7.50
CA LYS A 48 7.62 -2.49 6.97
C LYS A 48 7.69 -2.66 5.45
N LEU A 49 7.18 -3.77 4.95
CA LEU A 49 7.20 -4.08 3.52
C LEU A 49 6.20 -3.19 2.75
N HIS A 50 5.03 -2.91 3.33
CA HIS A 50 4.09 -1.93 2.79
C HIS A 50 4.69 -0.53 2.69
N LEU A 51 5.42 -0.07 3.72
CA LEU A 51 6.10 1.22 3.71
C LEU A 51 7.15 1.30 2.59
N ILE A 52 7.95 0.25 2.41
CA ILE A 52 8.93 0.18 1.32
C ILE A 52 8.24 0.30 -0.04
N PHE A 53 7.15 -0.44 -0.27
CA PHE A 53 6.37 -0.33 -1.51
C PHE A 53 5.75 1.06 -1.71
N CYS A 54 5.25 1.70 -0.64
CA CYS A 54 4.71 3.05 -0.74
C CYS A 54 5.78 4.08 -1.11
N VAL A 55 6.96 4.01 -0.49
CA VAL A 55 8.09 4.92 -0.80
C VAL A 55 8.54 4.77 -2.25
N ILE A 56 8.69 3.52 -2.73
CA ILE A 56 9.05 3.23 -4.12
C ILE A 56 7.97 3.73 -5.08
N ALA A 57 6.69 3.51 -4.76
CA ALA A 57 5.58 3.95 -5.60
C ALA A 57 5.51 5.48 -5.70
N ILE A 58 5.69 6.19 -4.58
CA ILE A 58 5.75 7.67 -4.56
C ILE A 58 6.90 8.17 -5.44
N ALA A 59 8.09 7.56 -5.34
CA ALA A 59 9.22 7.92 -6.18
C ALA A 59 8.91 7.76 -7.67
N PHE A 60 8.24 6.66 -8.07
CA PHE A 60 7.85 6.46 -9.46
C PHE A 60 6.69 7.35 -9.94
N TYR A 61 5.77 7.77 -9.05
CA TYR A 61 4.75 8.74 -9.42
C TYR A 61 5.33 10.12 -9.75
N LEU A 62 6.43 10.51 -9.08
CA LEU A 62 7.11 11.80 -9.27
C LEU A 62 7.96 11.84 -10.55
N ILE A 63 8.44 10.69 -11.05
CA ILE A 63 9.29 10.62 -12.24
C ILE A 63 8.40 10.57 -13.51
N PRO A 64 8.38 11.60 -14.38
CA PRO A 64 7.55 11.62 -15.58
C PRO A 64 8.16 10.81 -16.74
N LYS A 65 8.69 9.60 -16.46
CA LYS A 65 9.25 8.68 -17.47
C LYS A 65 8.33 7.49 -17.71
N VAL A 66 8.22 7.05 -18.97
CA VAL A 66 7.37 5.91 -19.35
C VAL A 66 7.80 4.62 -18.65
N TRP A 67 9.11 4.38 -18.50
CA TRP A 67 9.64 3.20 -17.81
C TRP A 67 9.30 3.19 -16.31
N ALA A 68 9.36 4.35 -15.65
CA ALA A 68 8.97 4.49 -14.25
C ALA A 68 7.49 4.12 -14.03
N LYS A 69 6.61 4.48 -14.97
CA LYS A 69 5.19 4.13 -14.90
C LYS A 69 4.93 2.63 -15.04
N ARG A 70 5.63 1.96 -15.98
CA ARG A 70 5.54 0.50 -16.15
C ARG A 70 6.05 -0.25 -14.91
N ALA A 71 7.16 0.22 -14.34
CA ALA A 71 7.68 -0.32 -13.08
C ALA A 71 6.70 -0.09 -11.93
N ASN A 72 6.13 1.12 -11.80
CA ASN A 72 5.19 1.46 -10.73
C ASN A 72 3.98 0.53 -10.70
N LEU A 73 3.42 0.19 -11.86
CA LEU A 73 2.29 -0.74 -11.96
C LEU A 73 2.62 -2.10 -11.33
N ILE A 74 3.83 -2.62 -11.56
CA ILE A 74 4.30 -3.88 -10.96
C ILE A 74 4.41 -3.74 -9.44
N PHE A 75 5.00 -2.65 -8.94
CA PHE A 75 5.13 -2.42 -7.49
C PHE A 75 3.77 -2.22 -6.80
N CYS A 76 2.83 -1.51 -7.43
CA CYS A 76 1.47 -1.40 -6.92
C CYS A 76 0.76 -2.76 -6.90
N ALA A 77 0.92 -3.59 -7.93
CA ALA A 77 0.34 -4.93 -7.96
C ALA A 77 0.92 -5.83 -6.86
N LEU A 78 2.24 -5.79 -6.64
CA LEU A 78 2.90 -6.48 -5.52
C LEU A 78 2.42 -5.94 -4.16
N GLY A 79 2.18 -4.64 -4.05
CA GLY A 79 1.59 -4.01 -2.88
C GLY A 79 0.20 -4.53 -2.56
N VAL A 80 -0.68 -4.65 -3.58
CA VAL A 80 -2.01 -5.24 -3.42
C VAL A 80 -1.92 -6.72 -3.04
N ALA A 81 -1.04 -7.49 -3.69
CA ALA A 81 -0.85 -8.90 -3.36
C ALA A 81 -0.38 -9.08 -1.90
N TRP A 82 0.52 -8.22 -1.43
CA TRP A 82 0.96 -8.20 -0.03
C TRP A 82 -0.17 -7.79 0.93
N ALA A 83 -0.97 -6.78 0.59
CA ALA A 83 -2.15 -6.40 1.38
C ALA A 83 -3.16 -7.55 1.49
N ALA A 84 -3.46 -8.22 0.37
CA ALA A 84 -4.37 -9.36 0.33
C ALA A 84 -3.85 -10.53 1.17
N ARG A 85 -2.55 -10.84 1.08
CA ARG A 85 -1.91 -11.83 1.95
C ARG A 85 -2.10 -11.49 3.43
N ASN A 86 -1.83 -10.24 3.82
CA ASN A 86 -2.02 -9.80 5.20
C ASN A 86 -3.50 -9.89 5.61
N PHE A 87 -4.42 -9.44 4.76
CA PHE A 87 -5.84 -9.54 5.03
C PHE A 87 -6.30 -10.97 5.37
N LEU A 88 -5.77 -11.97 4.65
CA LEU A 88 -6.02 -13.39 4.92
C LEU A 88 -5.30 -13.89 6.16
N LEU A 89 -4.03 -13.51 6.37
CA LEU A 89 -3.24 -13.93 7.52
C LEU A 89 -3.86 -13.44 8.84
N TYR A 90 -4.33 -12.19 8.87
CA TYR A 90 -4.96 -11.57 10.03
C TYR A 90 -6.40 -12.06 10.30
N ALA A 91 -6.95 -12.89 9.43
CA ALA A 91 -8.24 -13.57 9.63
C ALA A 91 -8.09 -14.99 10.23
N ARG A 92 -6.86 -15.50 10.37
CA ARG A 92 -6.62 -16.85 10.90
C ARG A 92 -6.90 -16.88 12.39
N CYS A 93 -7.61 -17.92 12.85
CA CYS A 93 -7.77 -18.17 14.28
C CYS A 93 -6.58 -19.01 14.77
N GLU A 94 -5.99 -18.61 15.88
CA GLU A 94 -4.94 -19.37 16.57
C GLU A 94 -5.44 -19.82 17.93
N MET A 95 -5.20 -21.09 18.26
CA MET A 95 -5.53 -21.66 19.57
C MET A 95 -7.01 -21.46 19.99
N GLY A 96 -7.94 -21.55 19.03
CA GLY A 96 -9.37 -21.36 19.28
C GLY A 96 -9.81 -19.91 19.50
N THR A 97 -8.90 -18.94 19.38
CA THR A 97 -9.21 -17.50 19.48
C THR A 97 -9.18 -16.88 18.09
N CYS A 98 -10.30 -16.28 17.68
CA CYS A 98 -10.41 -15.60 16.40
C CYS A 98 -10.20 -14.09 16.61
N PRO A 99 -9.25 -13.48 15.89
CA PRO A 99 -9.01 -12.06 16.02
C PRO A 99 -10.09 -11.22 15.34
N GLU A 100 -10.39 -10.07 15.93
CA GLU A 100 -11.31 -9.09 15.35
C GLU A 100 -10.57 -8.15 14.40
N ARG A 101 -10.99 -8.14 13.13
CA ARG A 101 -10.45 -7.23 12.11
C ARG A 101 -10.92 -5.80 12.39
N LYS A 102 -9.98 -4.87 12.50
CA LYS A 102 -10.25 -3.44 12.70
C LYS A 102 -10.03 -2.65 11.40
N TYR A 103 -10.43 -1.37 11.42
CA TYR A 103 -10.47 -0.53 10.23
C TYR A 103 -9.11 -0.33 9.54
N GLY A 104 -7.98 -0.38 10.26
CA GLY A 104 -6.66 -0.18 9.67
C GLY A 104 -6.34 -1.20 8.57
N LEU A 105 -6.73 -2.47 8.78
CA LEU A 105 -6.49 -3.54 7.81
C LEU A 105 -7.29 -3.32 6.50
N TYR A 106 -8.54 -2.87 6.63
CA TYR A 106 -9.38 -2.52 5.48
C TYR A 106 -8.81 -1.30 4.72
N MET A 107 -8.35 -0.26 5.44
CA MET A 107 -7.75 0.92 4.82
C MET A 107 -6.50 0.58 4.01
N VAL A 108 -5.64 -0.31 4.51
CA VAL A 108 -4.45 -0.76 3.77
C VAL A 108 -4.84 -1.51 2.50
N LEU A 109 -5.83 -2.42 2.58
CA LEU A 109 -6.30 -3.17 1.41
C LEU A 109 -6.93 -2.24 0.37
N PHE A 110 -7.93 -1.45 0.75
CA PHE A 110 -8.59 -0.52 -0.17
C PHE A 110 -7.63 0.54 -0.72
N GLY A 111 -6.75 1.08 0.13
CA GLY A 111 -5.74 2.05 -0.29
C GLY A 111 -4.75 1.46 -1.30
N SER A 112 -4.32 0.20 -1.12
CA SER A 112 -3.45 -0.47 -2.09
C SER A 112 -4.12 -0.66 -3.46
N VAL A 113 -5.42 -0.98 -3.48
CA VAL A 113 -6.20 -1.12 -4.73
C VAL A 113 -6.37 0.23 -5.41
N ILE A 114 -6.67 1.30 -4.65
CA ILE A 114 -6.77 2.65 -5.20
C ILE A 114 -5.43 3.14 -5.76
N MET A 115 -4.30 2.83 -5.10
CA MET A 115 -2.96 3.09 -5.65
C MET A 115 -2.77 2.38 -6.99
N LEU A 116 -3.14 1.11 -7.09
CA LEU A 116 -3.04 0.37 -8.36
C LEU A 116 -3.90 1.01 -9.47
N LEU A 117 -5.13 1.42 -9.17
CA LEU A 117 -5.99 2.13 -10.12
C LEU A 117 -5.38 3.48 -10.56
N ALA A 118 -4.78 4.22 -9.63
CA ALA A 118 -4.08 5.47 -9.93
C ALA A 118 -2.82 5.26 -10.79
N ALA A 119 -2.14 4.10 -10.63
CA ALA A 119 -1.01 3.70 -11.47
C ALA A 119 -1.44 3.27 -12.89
N LEU A 120 -2.68 2.78 -13.06
CA LEU A 120 -3.22 2.34 -14.35
C LEU A 120 -3.56 3.51 -15.30
N PHE A 121 -4.01 4.65 -14.77
CA PHE A 121 -4.45 5.81 -15.55
C PHE A 121 -3.59 7.07 -15.40
N PRO A 122 -2.25 7.00 -15.58
CA PRO A 122 -1.38 8.13 -15.31
C PRO A 122 -1.48 9.18 -16.42
N ASP A 123 -1.68 10.45 -16.05
CA ASP A 123 -1.64 11.56 -17.01
C ASP A 123 -0.20 11.71 -17.54
N LEU A 124 -0.03 11.65 -18.87
CA LEU A 124 1.24 11.94 -19.54
C LEU A 124 1.07 13.22 -20.33
N LYS A 125 1.68 14.30 -19.85
CA LYS A 125 2.17 15.35 -20.76
C LYS A 125 3.52 14.87 -21.28
N VAL A 126 3.54 14.30 -22.47
CA VAL A 126 4.78 14.01 -23.19
C VAL A 126 5.40 15.37 -23.49
N VAL A 127 6.51 15.71 -22.84
CA VAL A 127 7.33 16.84 -23.26
C VAL A 127 7.94 16.41 -24.59
N GLU A 128 7.39 16.90 -25.70
CA GLU A 128 8.01 16.75 -27.01
C GLU A 128 9.44 17.31 -26.90
N LYS A 129 10.42 16.42 -27.00
CA LYS A 129 11.80 16.85 -27.26
C LYS A 129 11.76 17.56 -28.60
N LYS A 130 11.95 18.88 -28.58
CA LYS A 130 12.26 19.66 -29.76
C LYS A 130 13.58 19.08 -30.31
N GLU A 131 13.52 18.36 -31.42
CA GLU A 131 14.69 18.06 -32.24
C GLU A 131 15.24 19.40 -32.73
N GLU A 132 16.31 19.89 -32.10
CA GLU A 132 17.18 20.90 -32.70
C GLU A 132 17.90 20.21 -33.87
N SER A 133 17.32 20.40 -35.06
CA SER A 133 17.91 20.11 -36.36
C SER A 133 19.25 20.86 -36.48
N LEU A 134 20.31 20.09 -36.67
CA LEU A 134 21.63 20.52 -37.11
C LEU A 134 21.62 20.79 -38.62
#